data_AF-A0A355AVB1-F1
#
_entry.id   AF-A0A355AVB1-F1
#
_cell.length_a   1.000
_cell.length_b   1.000
_cell.length_c   1.000
_cell.angle_alpha   90.00
_cell.angle_beta   90.00
_cell.angle_gamma   90.00
#
_symmetry.space_group_name_H-M   'P 1'
#
loop_
_entity.id
_entity.type
_entity.pdbx_description
1 polymer ?
#
loop_
_entity_poly.entity_id
_entity_poly.type
_entity_poly.pdbx_seq_one_letter_code
_entity_poly.pdbx_strand_id
1 'polypeptide(L)' 'MNAEKRPDISNNSALLIREAIMTAYSLTGNLSSATELCGELADGDLPQDVQAMAVLTKLHNIAMRRPKH' A
#
# COMPACT_ATOMS: atom_id res chain seq x y z
N MET A 1 14.18 4.10 -33.60
CA MET A 1 13.85 5.04 -32.51
C MET A 1 13.60 4.18 -31.28
N ASN A 2 14.57 4.08 -30.38
CA ASN A 2 14.46 3.25 -29.19
C ASN A 2 13.46 3.93 -28.25
N ALA A 3 12.27 3.36 -28.12
CA ALA A 3 11.32 3.79 -27.11
C ALA A 3 11.86 3.31 -25.75
N GLU A 4 12.68 4.16 -25.12
CA GLU A 4 12.89 4.10 -23.68
C GLU A 4 11.51 4.22 -23.03
N LYS A 5 10.93 3.06 -22.73
CA LYS A 5 9.71 2.92 -21.94
C LYS A 5 10.04 3.46 -20.56
N ARG A 6 9.93 4.78 -20.40
CA ARG A 6 9.91 5.44 -19.08
C ARG A 6 8.98 4.58 -18.23
N PRO A 7 9.44 4.05 -17.08
CA PRO A 7 8.56 3.29 -16.22
C PRO A 7 7.41 4.23 -15.89
N ASP A 8 6.23 3.95 -16.46
CA ASP A 8 5.02 4.72 -16.20
C ASP A 8 4.89 4.81 -14.69
N ILE A 9 4.95 6.03 -14.17
CA ILE A 9 4.75 6.32 -12.74
C ILE A 9 3.42 5.70 -12.27
N SER A 10 2.44 5.63 -13.18
CA SER A 10 1.17 4.92 -13.02
C SER A 10 1.27 3.42 -12.77
N ASN A 11 2.31 2.73 -13.27
CA ASN A 11 2.50 1.29 -13.02
C ASN A 11 3.07 1.06 -11.62
N ASN A 12 3.91 1.96 -11.13
CA ASN A 12 4.47 1.87 -9.78
C ASN A 12 3.39 2.10 -8.71
N SER A 13 2.49 3.06 -8.92
CA SER A 13 1.44 3.36 -7.95
C SER A 13 0.43 2.22 -7.82
N ALA A 14 0.04 1.61 -8.94
CA ALA A 14 -0.80 0.40 -8.94
C ALA A 14 -0.11 -0.78 -8.22
N LEU A 15 1.21 -0.94 -8.39
CA LEU A 15 1.98 -1.96 -7.68
C LEU A 15 1.99 -1.73 -6.17
N LEU A 16 2.24 -0.48 -5.74
CA LEU A 16 2.26 -0.09 -4.33
C LEU A 16 0.90 -0.27 -3.65
N ILE A 17 -0.19 0.10 -4.34
CA ILE A 17 -1.56 -0.13 -3.83
C ILE A 17 -1.83 -1.63 -3.65
N ARG A 18 -1.41 -2.45 -4.62
CA ARG A 18 -1.55 -3.91 -4.52
C ARG A 18 -0.76 -4.47 -3.34
N GLU A 19 0.47 -4.02 -3.13
CA GLU A 19 1.29 -4.44 -1.99
C GLU A 19 0.68 -4.00 -0.65
N ALA A 20 0.12 -2.78 -0.59
CA ALA A 20 -0.58 -2.28 0.58
C ALA A 20 -1.75 -3.20 0.95
N ILE A 21 -2.60 -3.52 -0.02
CA ILE A 21 -3.75 -4.41 0.18
C ILE A 21 -3.30 -5.81 0.60
N MET A 22 -2.26 -6.39 -0.02
CA MET A 22 -1.75 -7.71 0.34
C MET A 22 -1.16 -7.76 1.75
N THR A 23 -0.50 -6.67 2.17
CA THR A 23 0.06 -6.54 3.53
C THR A 23 -1.08 -6.41 4.55
N ALA A 24 -2.06 -5.56 4.28
CA ALA A 24 -3.24 -5.40 5.11
C ALA A 24 -4.08 -6.68 5.18
N TYR A 25 -4.17 -7.44 4.09
CA TYR A 25 -4.81 -8.75 4.04
C TYR A 25 -4.07 -9.76 4.93
N SER A 26 -2.74 -9.79 4.90
CA SER A 26 -1.94 -10.67 5.76
C SER A 26 -2.11 -10.33 7.25
N LEU A 27 -2.46 -9.09 7.58
CA LEU A 27 -2.77 -8.67 8.94
C LEU A 27 -4.20 -9.04 9.34
N THR A 28 -5.18 -8.69 8.52
CA THR A 28 -6.61 -8.79 8.89
C THR A 28 -7.22 -10.16 8.57
N GLY A 29 -6.63 -10.93 7.64
CA GLY A 29 -7.16 -12.20 7.16
C GLY A 29 -8.39 -12.07 6.24
N ASN A 30 -8.82 -10.85 5.90
CA ASN A 30 -10.01 -10.58 5.09
C ASN A 30 -9.79 -9.40 4.14
N LEU A 31 -10.22 -9.53 2.88
CA LEU A 31 -10.04 -8.48 1.87
C LEU A 31 -10.83 -7.21 2.20
N SER A 32 -12.06 -7.33 2.71
CA SER A 32 -12.88 -6.16 3.04
C SER A 32 -12.22 -5.31 4.12
N SER A 33 -11.77 -5.93 5.21
CA SER A 33 -11.07 -5.27 6.30
C SER A 33 -9.71 -4.72 5.89
N ALA A 34 -9.02 -5.39 4.95
CA ALA A 34 -7.77 -4.90 4.39
C ALA A 34 -7.96 -3.61 3.58
N THR A 35 -9.00 -3.55 2.74
CA THR A 35 -9.32 -2.34 1.96
C THR A 35 -9.74 -1.19 2.87
N GLU A 36 -10.56 -1.46 3.88
CA GLU A 36 -10.98 -0.48 4.87
C GLU A 36 -9.79 0.09 5.65
N LEU A 37 -8.90 -0.78 6.14
CA LEU A 37 -7.66 -0.38 6.81
C LEU A 37 -6.74 0.45 5.90
N CYS A 38 -6.59 0.06 4.62
CA CYS A 38 -5.83 0.88 3.67
C CYS A 38 -6.46 2.27 3.46
N GLY A 39 -7.79 2.36 3.43
CA GLY A 39 -8.52 3.62 3.33
C GLY A 39 -8.36 4.51 4.56
N GLU A 40 -8.43 3.94 5.77
CA GLU A 40 -8.18 4.66 7.03
C GLU A 40 -6.75 5.19 7.14
N LEU A 41 -5.78 4.45 6.59
CA LEU A 41 -4.37 4.82 6.62
C LEU A 41 -3.98 5.78 5.50
N ALA A 42 -4.77 5.87 4.43
CA ALA A 42 -4.54 6.75 3.30
C ALA A 42 -4.82 8.20 3.68
N ASP A 43 -3.94 9.10 3.25
CA ASP A 43 -4.07 10.53 3.48
C ASP A 43 -4.58 11.19 2.20
N GLY A 44 -5.85 11.59 2.20
CA GLY A 44 -6.52 12.15 1.02
C GLY A 44 -5.88 13.44 0.47
N ASP A 45 -5.06 14.12 1.25
CA ASP A 45 -4.39 15.37 0.86
C ASP A 45 -3.06 15.13 0.12
N LEU A 46 -2.56 13.88 0.12
CA LEU A 46 -1.31 13.52 -0.54
C LEU A 46 -1.53 13.00 -1.97
N PRO A 47 -0.53 13.09 -2.86
CA PRO A 47 -0.57 12.41 -4.16
C PRO A 47 -0.70 10.89 -3.98
N GLN A 48 -1.41 10.23 -4.90
CA GLN A 48 -1.75 8.79 -4.82
C GLN A 48 -0.52 7.87 -4.62
N ASP A 49 0.60 8.21 -5.24
CA ASP A 49 1.87 7.47 -5.12
C ASP A 49 2.47 7.58 -3.71
N VAL A 50 2.34 8.76 -3.10
CA VAL A 50 2.79 9.03 -1.73
C VAL A 50 1.85 8.38 -0.72
N GLN A 51 0.55 8.39 -0.99
CA GLN A 51 -0.45 7.70 -0.16
C GLN A 51 -0.14 6.21 -0.06
N ALA A 52 0.08 5.53 -1.18
CA ALA A 52 0.33 4.09 -1.19
C ALA A 52 1.59 3.72 -0.38
N MET A 53 2.67 4.50 -0.53
CA MET A 53 3.90 4.29 0.21
C MET A 53 3.75 4.59 1.72
N ALA A 54 2.99 5.63 2.07
CA ALA A 54 2.66 5.94 3.47
C ALA A 54 1.81 4.84 4.12
N VAL A 55 0.79 4.34 3.42
CA VAL A 55 -0.06 3.22 3.87
C VAL A 55 0.79 1.98 4.09
N LEU A 56 1.66 1.61 3.14
CA LEU A 56 2.60 0.50 3.28
C LEU A 56 3.49 0.64 4.52
N THR A 57 4.04 1.83 4.76
CA THR A 57 4.90 2.10 5.92
C THR A 57 4.13 1.93 7.23
N LYS A 58 2.89 2.44 7.30
CA LYS A 58 2.02 2.29 8.48
C LYS A 58 1.64 0.81 8.71
N LEU A 59 1.28 0.08 7.66
CA LEU A 59 0.97 -1.35 7.73
C LEU A 59 2.17 -2.17 8.21
N HIS A 60 3.37 -1.86 7.71
CA HIS A 60 4.59 -2.53 8.13
C HIS A 60 4.88 -2.28 9.63
N ASN A 61 4.65 -1.07 10.11
CA ASN A 61 4.75 -0.75 11.54
C ASN A 61 3.73 -1.51 12.39
N ILE A 62 2.49 -1.69 11.90
CA ILE A 62 1.48 -2.52 12.57
C ILE A 62 1.91 -3.98 12.62
N ALA A 63 2.44 -4.50 11.50
CA ALA A 63 2.94 -5.87 11.42
C ALA A 63 4.10 -6.14 12.39
N MET A 64 5.06 -5.22 12.45
CA MET A 64 6.24 -5.31 13.31
C MET A 64 5.92 -5.09 14.80
N ARG A 65 4.83 -4.39 15.10
CA ARG A 65 4.34 -4.19 16.47
C ARG A 65 3.50 -5.35 17.02
N ARG A 66 3.16 -6.36 16.21
CA ARG A 66 2.48 -7.55 16.75
C ARG A 66 3.39 -8.22 17.78
N PRO A 67 2.94 -8.40 19.03
CA PRO A 67 3.72 -9.15 20.00
C PRO A 67 3.90 -10.57 19.45
N LYS A 68 5.16 -11.01 19.35
CA LYS A 68 5.49 -12.41 19.10
C LYS A 68 4.92 -13.21 20.28
N HIS A 69 3.79 -13.87 20.05
CA HIS A 69 3.12 -14.67 21.06
C HIS A 69 3.58 -16.12 20.99
#